data_AF-A0A1V5NX56-F1
#
_entry.id   AF-A0A1V5NX56-F1
#
_cell.length_a   1.000
_cell.length_b   1.000
_cell.length_c   1.000
_cell.angle_alpha   90.00
_cell.angle_beta   90.00
_cell.angle_gamma   90.00
#
_symmetry.space_group_name_H-M   'P 1'
#
loop_
_entity.id
_entity.type
_entity.pdbx_description
1 polymer ?
#
loop_
_entity_poly.entity_id
_entity_poly.type
_entity_poly.pdbx_seq_one_letter_code
_entity_poly.pdbx_strand_id
1 'polypeptide(L)'
;MIYPGISSQVEMTDIATPYTLWRYTRNYRGAYEGWLLTPEAVSVKISNTLPGLANFYMAGQWVQTGGGIPSALSSGRTLVQNLCERDGKKFSTVTP
;
A
#
# COMPACT_ATOMS: atom_id res chain seq x y z
N MET A 1 7.47 -23.83 15.31
CA MET A 1 8.64 -24.52 14.73
C MET A 1 9.87 -23.92 15.41
N ILE A 2 10.64 -24.72 16.14
CA ILE A 2 11.86 -24.27 16.83
C ILE A 2 13.03 -24.90 16.08
N TYR A 3 14.07 -24.14 15.77
CA TYR A 3 15.30 -24.66 15.14
C TYR A 3 16.41 -24.69 16.20
N PRO A 4 16.62 -25.84 16.90
CA PRO A 4 17.61 -25.92 17.97
C PRO A 4 19.01 -25.63 17.44
N GLY A 5 19.80 -24.86 18.20
CA GLY A 5 21.18 -24.52 17.83
C GLY A 5 21.35 -23.44 16.77
N ILE A 6 20.27 -22.76 16.33
CA ILE A 6 20.40 -21.67 15.35
C ILE A 6 21.23 -20.51 15.89
N SER A 7 21.15 -20.22 17.19
CA SER A 7 21.86 -19.09 17.82
C SER A 7 23.37 -19.14 17.65
N SER A 8 23.98 -20.33 17.61
CA SER A 8 25.44 -20.47 17.39
C SER A 8 25.85 -20.29 15.92
N GLN A 9 24.88 -20.21 14.99
CA GLN A 9 25.11 -20.05 13.55
C GLN A 9 24.76 -18.63 13.05
N VAL A 10 24.23 -17.77 13.92
CA VAL A 10 23.86 -16.39 13.56
C VAL A 10 25.11 -15.51 13.59
N GLU A 11 25.54 -15.01 12.43
CA GLU A 11 26.61 -14.02 12.31
C GLU A 11 26.12 -12.59 12.62
N MET A 12 24.88 -12.27 12.23
CA MET A 12 24.32 -10.93 12.33
C MET A 12 22.82 -10.98 12.60
N THR A 13 22.33 -10.01 13.38
CA THR A 13 20.91 -9.79 13.64
C THR A 13 20.53 -8.37 13.28
N ASP A 14 19.50 -8.21 12.45
CA ASP A 14 18.82 -6.93 12.21
C ASP A 14 17.35 -7.05 12.62
N ILE A 15 16.82 -6.01 13.26
CA ILE A 15 15.50 -6.02 13.89
C ILE A 15 14.64 -4.89 13.33
N ALA A 16 13.60 -5.28 12.59
CA ALA A 16 12.51 -4.38 12.24
C ALA A 16 11.38 -4.48 13.28
N THR A 17 11.01 -3.33 13.86
CA THR A 17 9.85 -3.22 14.75
C THR A 17 8.77 -2.37 14.07
N PRO A 18 7.52 -2.32 14.60
CA PRO A 18 6.52 -1.37 14.10
C PRO A 18 7.02 0.09 14.08
N TYR A 19 7.91 0.46 15.00
CA TYR A 19 8.55 1.77 15.02
C TYR A 19 9.46 2.00 13.81
N THR A 20 10.16 0.97 13.32
CA THR A 20 10.97 1.04 12.09
C THR A 20 10.09 1.45 10.90
N LEU A 21 8.93 0.83 10.75
CA LEU A 21 7.99 1.10 9.66
C LEU A 21 7.36 2.49 9.77
N TRP A 22 7.00 2.92 10.98
CA TRP A 22 6.56 4.30 11.21
C TRP A 22 7.68 5.31 10.89
N ARG A 23 8.92 5.04 11.31
CA ARG A 23 10.06 5.95 11.12
C ARG A 23 10.43 6.07 9.65
N TYR A 24 10.48 4.97 8.90
CA TYR A 24 11.01 4.95 7.53
C TYR A 24 9.98 5.35 6.48
N THR A 25 8.74 4.89 6.61
CA THR A 25 7.71 5.09 5.58
C THR A 25 6.47 5.81 6.09
N ARG A 26 6.48 6.27 7.35
CA ARG A 26 5.34 6.95 8.00
C ARG A 26 4.05 6.16 7.96
N ASN A 27 4.15 4.83 7.91
CA ASN A 27 2.98 3.97 8.02
C ASN A 27 2.27 4.21 9.35
N TYR A 28 0.96 4.44 9.28
CA TYR A 28 0.14 4.69 10.46
C TYR A 28 0.26 3.51 11.43
N ARG A 29 0.65 3.80 12.68
CA ARG A 29 0.92 2.81 13.74
C ARG A 29 1.88 1.68 13.33
N GLY A 30 2.75 1.91 12.34
CA GLY A 30 3.68 0.89 11.86
C GLY A 30 3.03 -0.24 11.06
N ALA A 31 1.82 -0.06 10.54
CA ALA A 31 1.16 -1.09 9.71
C ALA A 31 1.82 -1.17 8.32
N TYR A 32 2.58 -2.25 8.06
CA TYR A 32 3.28 -2.40 6.78
C TYR A 32 2.35 -2.70 5.60
N GLU A 33 1.18 -3.30 5.83
CA GLU A 33 0.18 -3.63 4.80
C GLU A 33 -1.10 -2.79 4.90
N GLY A 34 -1.07 -1.59 5.49
CA GLY A 34 -2.27 -0.75 5.53
C GLY A 34 -3.44 -1.38 6.30
N TRP A 35 -4.54 -1.66 5.60
CA TRP A 35 -5.80 -2.15 6.17
C TRP A 35 -5.89 -3.68 6.20
N LEU A 36 -6.15 -4.23 7.39
CA LEU A 36 -6.48 -5.65 7.56
C LEU A 36 -7.72 -6.04 6.75
N LEU A 37 -7.67 -7.17 6.05
CA LEU A 37 -8.82 -7.72 5.33
C LEU A 37 -9.78 -8.38 6.32
N THR A 38 -10.85 -7.67 6.65
CA THR A 38 -12.04 -8.23 7.30
C THR A 38 -13.23 -8.18 6.33
N PRO A 39 -14.28 -9.00 6.54
CA PRO A 39 -15.50 -8.94 5.73
C PRO A 39 -16.12 -7.54 5.63
N GLU A 40 -16.01 -6.76 6.69
CA GLU A 40 -16.48 -5.38 6.73
C GLU A 40 -15.56 -4.49 5.89
N ALA A 41 -14.23 -4.61 6.06
CA ALA A 41 -13.26 -3.79 5.36
C ALA A 41 -13.34 -3.94 3.84
N VAL A 42 -13.57 -5.16 3.32
CA VAL A 42 -13.67 -5.38 1.86
C VAL A 42 -14.87 -4.67 1.22
N SER A 43 -15.92 -4.37 2.00
CA SER A 43 -17.09 -3.63 1.53
C SER A 43 -16.89 -2.10 1.51
N VAL A 44 -15.86 -1.61 2.21
CA VAL A 44 -15.58 -0.17 2.34
C VAL A 44 -14.85 0.34 1.11
N LYS A 45 -15.41 1.37 0.47
CA LYS A 45 -14.71 2.17 -0.54
C LYS A 45 -14.01 3.34 0.13
N ILE A 46 -12.69 3.41 -0.03
CA ILE A 46 -11.88 4.52 0.48
C ILE A 46 -11.70 5.53 -0.66
N SER A 47 -12.05 6.80 -0.41
CA SER A 47 -11.83 7.86 -1.40
C SER A 47 -10.33 8.07 -1.63
N ASN A 48 -9.95 8.18 -2.89
CA ASN A 48 -8.61 8.56 -3.30
C ASN A 48 -8.49 10.07 -3.61
N THR A 49 -9.46 10.87 -3.20
CA THR A 49 -9.48 12.35 -3.32
C THR A 49 -9.77 12.98 -1.96
N LEU A 50 -9.43 14.26 -1.81
CA LEU A 50 -9.67 15.02 -0.59
C LEU A 50 -10.67 16.16 -0.83
N PRO A 51 -11.77 16.27 -0.04
CA PRO A 51 -12.73 17.36 -0.19
C PRO A 51 -12.06 18.73 -0.11
N GLY A 52 -12.41 19.62 -1.05
CA GLY A 52 -11.85 20.97 -1.12
C GLY A 52 -10.52 21.09 -1.85
N LEU A 53 -9.89 19.98 -2.30
CA LEU A 53 -8.67 20.01 -3.09
C LEU A 53 -8.94 19.54 -4.53
N ALA A 54 -8.96 20.50 -5.45
CA ALA A 54 -9.04 20.19 -6.88
C ALA A 54 -7.72 19.58 -7.38
N ASN A 55 -7.82 18.58 -8.26
CA ASN A 55 -6.68 17.91 -8.89
C ASN A 55 -5.68 17.26 -7.90
N PHE A 56 -6.15 16.91 -6.70
CA PHE A 56 -5.37 16.16 -5.71
C PHE A 56 -5.86 14.72 -5.63
N TYR A 57 -4.94 13.77 -5.84
CA TYR A 57 -5.23 12.35 -5.86
C TYR A 57 -4.22 11.58 -5.02
N MET A 58 -4.69 10.52 -4.39
CA MET A 58 -3.92 9.62 -3.54
C MET A 58 -3.83 8.25 -4.22
N ALA A 59 -2.68 7.60 -4.10
CA ALA A 59 -2.48 6.21 -4.52
C ALA A 59 -1.62 5.50 -3.47
N GLY A 60 -1.80 4.18 -3.36
CA GLY A 60 -1.08 3.32 -2.42
C GLY A 60 -2.03 2.52 -1.53
N GLN A 61 -1.42 1.75 -0.62
CA GLN A 61 -2.12 0.81 0.26
C GLN A 61 -3.13 1.44 1.23
N TRP A 62 -3.12 2.77 1.40
CA TRP A 62 -4.05 3.46 2.29
C TRP A 62 -5.37 3.83 1.62
N VAL A 63 -5.43 3.80 0.29
CA VAL A 63 -6.65 4.07 -0.50
C VAL A 63 -7.27 2.83 -1.11
N GLN A 64 -6.79 1.64 -0.72
CA GLN A 64 -7.31 0.36 -1.18
C GLN A 64 -7.15 -0.69 -0.06
N THR A 65 -8.16 -1.53 0.14
CA THR A 65 -8.15 -2.57 1.17
C THR A 65 -7.24 -3.74 0.77
N GLY A 66 -6.63 -4.40 1.75
CA GLY A 66 -5.78 -5.57 1.53
C GLY A 66 -4.29 -5.33 1.40
N GLY A 67 -3.85 -4.07 1.30
CA GLY A 67 -2.44 -3.75 1.50
C GLY A 67 -1.44 -4.33 0.50
N GLY A 68 -0.16 -4.11 0.80
CA GLY A 68 0.94 -4.72 0.07
C GLY A 68 1.14 -4.18 -1.34
N ILE A 69 2.10 -4.80 -2.05
CA ILE A 69 2.54 -4.38 -3.38
C ILE A 69 1.39 -4.44 -4.41
N PRO A 70 0.58 -5.50 -4.49
CA PRO A 70 -0.49 -5.58 -5.50
C PRO A 70 -1.53 -4.46 -5.35
N SER A 71 -1.96 -4.16 -4.11
CA SER A 71 -2.90 -3.08 -3.82
C SER A 71 -2.33 -1.71 -4.19
N ALA A 72 -1.07 -1.45 -3.81
CA ALA A 72 -0.40 -0.21 -4.14
C ALA A 72 -0.30 0.02 -5.66
N LEU A 73 0.12 -1.00 -6.42
CA LEU A 73 0.22 -0.93 -7.88
C LEU A 73 -1.16 -0.76 -8.54
N SER A 74 -2.15 -1.53 -8.10
CA SER A 74 -3.52 -1.46 -8.64
C SER A 74 -4.12 -0.07 -8.43
N SER A 75 -3.96 0.51 -7.24
CA SER A 75 -4.53 1.83 -6.93
C SER A 75 -4.00 2.92 -7.87
N GLY A 76 -2.70 2.91 -8.17
CA GLY A 76 -2.09 3.87 -9.10
C GLY A 76 -2.56 3.65 -10.54
N ARG A 77 -2.62 2.39 -11.00
CA ARG A 77 -3.11 2.07 -12.35
C ARG A 77 -4.55 2.53 -12.54
N THR A 78 -5.44 2.19 -11.62
CA THR A 78 -6.86 2.57 -11.69
C THR A 78 -7.02 4.09 -11.63
N LEU A 79 -6.25 4.78 -10.78
CA LEU A 79 -6.26 6.25 -10.73
C LEU A 79 -5.91 6.86 -12.10
N VAL A 80 -4.82 6.41 -12.73
CA VAL A 80 -4.40 6.95 -14.04
C VAL A 80 -5.42 6.64 -15.13
N GLN A 81 -6.04 5.44 -15.11
CA GLN A 81 -7.13 5.10 -16.03
C GLN A 81 -8.30 6.10 -15.92
N ASN A 82 -8.74 6.39 -14.69
CA ASN A 82 -9.82 7.35 -14.44
C ASN A 82 -9.45 8.78 -14.86
N LEU A 83 -8.19 9.18 -14.67
CA LEU A 83 -7.70 10.49 -15.13
C LEU A 83 -7.69 10.59 -16.66
N CYS A 84 -7.25 9.52 -17.35
CA CYS A 84 -7.32 9.47 -18.81
C CYS A 84 -8.76 9.61 -19.31
N GLU A 85 -9.71 8.88 -18.72
CA GLU A 85 -11.13 8.98 -19.06
C GLU A 85 -11.67 10.40 -18.87
N ARG A 86 -11.41 11.01 -17.69
CA ARG A 86 -11.79 12.39 -17.38
C ARG A 86 -11.24 13.39 -18.39
N ASP A 87 -10.00 13.19 -18.83
CA ASP A 87 -9.30 14.07 -19.75
C ASP A 87 -9.61 13.75 -21.23
N GLY A 88 -10.51 12.79 -21.53
CA GLY A 88 -10.85 12.38 -22.89
C GLY A 88 -9.71 11.66 -23.63
N LYS A 89 -8.76 11.08 -22.90
CA LYS A 89 -7.59 10.38 -23.45
C LYS A 89 -7.75 8.86 -23.32
N LYS A 90 -7.27 8.12 -24.32
CA LYS A 90 -7.19 6.65 -24.22
C LYS A 90 -6.04 6.26 -23.30
N PHE A 91 -6.32 5.50 -22.24
CA PHE A 91 -5.28 4.90 -21.43
C PHE A 91 -4.46 3.90 -22.26
N SER A 92 -3.14 4.00 -22.19
CA SER A 92 -2.21 3.10 -22.89
C SER A 92 -1.03 2.74 -21.99
N THR A 93 -0.49 1.54 -22.19
CA THR A 93 0.70 1.05 -21.49
C THR A 93 1.59 0.35 -22.49
N VAL A 94 2.89 0.60 -22.41
CA VAL A 94 3.88 -0.25 -23.08
C VAL A 94 4.21 -1.42 -22.16
N THR A 95 4.32 -2.62 -22.73
CA THR A 95 4.95 -3.73 -22.03
C THR A 95 6.44 -3.40 -21.93
N PRO A 96 7.08 -3.45 -20.74
CA PRO A 96 8.52 -3.29 -20.62
C PRO A 96 9.29 -4.33 -21.45
#